data_AF-A0ABD6CL35-F1
#
_entry.id   AF-A0ABD6CL35-F1
#
_cell.length_a   1.000
_cell.length_b   1.000
_cell.length_c   1.000
_cell.angle_alpha   90.00
_cell.angle_beta   90.00
_cell.angle_gamma   90.00
#
_symmetry.space_group_name_H-M   'P 1'
#
loop_
_entity.id
_entity.type
_entity.pdbx_description
1 polymer ?
#
loop_
_entity_poly.entity_id
_entity_poly.type
_entity_poly.pdbx_seq_one_letter_code
_entity_poly.pdbx_strand_id
1 'polypeptide(L)'
;MDSIVDDAIDEAEETGDGNTVDGTAGGEMPRTGTMTDEELEEVLVDLQTDITVVGCGGAGGNTVNRMYEEGIEGATLVAANTDVQHLVEIEADTKILMGEQKTQGRGAGSLPQVGEEAALESQEEIYDSIDGSDMVFVTAGLGGGTGTGSAPVVAKAAREAGALTIAIVTTPFTAEGEVRRTNAEAGLERLRDVADTVIVVPNDRLLDAVGKLPVRQAFKVSDEVLMRSVKGITELITKPGLVNLDFADVKTVMERGGVAMIGLGESDSESKAQDSVKSALRSPLLDVDISGANSALVNVTGGSDMSIEEAEGVVEEIYDRIDPDARIIWGTSVDEEIDGTMRTMIVVTGVESPQIYGRSDDDEAQPQPQPEPQAPPQGQGTEIDYVE
;
A
#
# COMPACT_ATOMS: atom_id res chain seq x y z
N MET A 1 1.83 39.23 41.97
CA MET A 1 1.97 38.42 40.74
C MET A 1 0.62 38.12 40.10
N ASP A 2 -0.50 38.56 40.70
CA ASP A 2 -1.86 38.50 40.12
C ASP A 2 -2.33 39.87 39.58
N SER A 3 -1.53 40.61 38.82
CA SER A 3 -2.01 41.86 38.19
C SER A 3 -1.44 42.15 36.81
N ILE A 4 -0.86 41.15 36.15
CA ILE A 4 -0.42 41.25 34.75
C ILE A 4 -1.35 40.44 33.83
N VAL A 5 -2.12 39.51 34.41
CA VAL A 5 -3.05 38.66 33.66
C VAL A 5 -4.41 39.33 33.44
N ASP A 6 -4.88 40.13 34.40
CA ASP A 6 -6.16 40.85 34.26
C ASP A 6 -6.06 42.06 33.29
N ASP A 7 -4.93 42.77 33.28
CA ASP A 7 -4.71 43.90 32.35
C ASP A 7 -4.65 43.48 30.87
N ALA A 8 -4.33 42.21 30.58
CA ALA A 8 -4.29 41.68 29.22
C ALA A 8 -5.66 41.26 28.68
N ILE A 9 -6.65 41.06 29.56
CA ILE A 9 -8.00 40.62 29.19
C ILE A 9 -8.89 41.83 28.89
N ASP A 10 -8.71 42.95 29.60
CA ASP A 10 -9.50 44.17 29.37
C ASP A 10 -9.11 44.91 28.08
N GLU A 11 -7.87 44.79 27.59
CA GLU A 11 -7.46 45.39 26.30
C GLU A 11 -8.02 44.65 25.06
N ALA A 12 -8.53 43.41 25.23
CA ALA A 12 -9.13 42.63 24.13
C ALA A 12 -10.61 42.92 23.89
N GLU A 13 -11.32 43.57 24.84
CA GLU A 13 -12.78 43.79 24.75
C GLU A 13 -13.19 45.21 24.32
N GLU A 14 -12.26 46.16 24.13
CA GLU A 14 -12.59 47.57 23.78
C GLU A 14 -12.35 48.01 22.32
N THR A 15 -11.98 47.12 21.40
CA THR A 15 -11.93 47.47 19.96
C THR A 15 -13.04 46.81 19.14
N GLY A 16 -14.28 47.06 19.55
CA GLY A 16 -15.42 47.09 18.63
C GLY A 16 -15.81 48.55 18.38
N ASP A 17 -15.66 49.06 17.16
CA ASP A 17 -16.77 49.55 16.33
C ASP A 17 -16.29 50.20 15.01
N GLY A 18 -16.98 49.86 13.92
CA GLY A 18 -17.26 50.76 12.79
C GLY A 18 -16.23 50.91 11.66
N ASN A 19 -16.43 50.17 10.56
CA ASN A 19 -16.48 50.83 9.24
C ASN A 19 -17.28 50.01 8.21
N THR A 20 -18.45 50.52 7.82
CA THR A 20 -19.19 50.11 6.63
C THR A 20 -18.55 50.72 5.38
N VAL A 21 -18.14 49.92 4.40
CA VAL A 21 -17.92 50.40 3.02
C VAL A 21 -18.43 49.37 2.02
N ASP A 22 -19.41 49.83 1.23
CA ASP A 22 -20.01 49.23 0.05
C ASP A 22 -19.07 49.34 -1.17
N GLY A 23 -19.15 48.40 -2.12
CA GLY A 23 -18.70 48.63 -3.51
C GLY A 23 -17.60 47.72 -4.08
N THR A 24 -18.04 46.74 -4.87
CA THR A 24 -17.41 46.11 -6.05
C THR A 24 -16.09 46.69 -6.58
N ALA A 25 -15.06 45.85 -6.76
CA ALA A 25 -14.27 45.69 -7.98
C ALA A 25 -13.10 44.71 -7.74
N GLY A 26 -12.89 43.78 -8.68
CA GLY A 26 -11.75 42.86 -8.66
C GLY A 26 -10.42 43.60 -8.60
N GLY A 27 -9.56 43.16 -7.70
CA GLY A 27 -8.18 43.63 -7.54
C GLY A 27 -7.37 42.49 -6.93
N GLU A 28 -6.23 42.18 -7.55
CA GLU A 28 -5.24 41.22 -7.06
C GLU A 28 -4.96 41.46 -5.57
N MET A 29 -5.18 40.42 -4.76
CA MET A 29 -4.87 40.45 -3.32
C MET A 29 -3.37 40.74 -3.15
N PRO A 30 -2.98 41.76 -2.36
CA PRO A 30 -1.59 41.93 -1.98
C PRO A 30 -1.22 40.74 -1.08
N ARG A 31 -0.30 39.88 -1.53
CA ARG A 31 0.20 38.74 -0.76
C ARG A 31 1.08 39.22 0.39
N THR A 32 0.49 39.83 1.41
CA THR A 32 1.07 39.89 2.74
C THR A 32 0.92 38.52 3.37
N GLY A 33 1.98 37.95 3.95
CA GLY A 33 1.93 36.64 4.63
C GLY A 33 1.15 36.66 5.96
N THR A 34 0.17 37.55 6.08
CA THR A 34 -0.68 37.76 7.24
C THR A 34 -2.10 37.56 6.76
N MET A 35 -2.74 36.51 7.29
CA MET A 35 -4.09 36.08 6.95
C MET A 35 -4.92 36.09 8.24
N THR A 36 -6.23 36.28 8.14
CA THR A 36 -7.15 36.08 9.26
C THR A 36 -7.32 34.58 9.56
N ASP A 37 -7.83 34.24 10.74
CA ASP A 37 -8.12 32.83 11.06
C ASP A 37 -9.11 32.21 10.07
N GLU A 38 -10.08 32.98 9.57
CA GLU A 38 -11.05 32.54 8.53
C GLU A 38 -10.35 32.30 7.17
N GLU A 39 -9.44 33.19 6.76
CA GLU A 39 -8.62 32.98 5.55
C GLU A 39 -7.65 31.79 5.70
N LEU A 40 -7.13 31.56 6.92
CA LEU A 40 -6.28 30.41 7.21
C LEU A 40 -7.08 29.09 7.21
N GLU A 41 -8.32 29.10 7.71
CA GLU A 41 -9.22 27.95 7.64
C GLU A 41 -9.55 27.59 6.19
N GLU A 42 -9.85 28.58 5.33
CA GLU A 42 -10.05 28.35 3.88
C GLU A 42 -8.80 27.76 3.22
N VAL A 43 -7.61 28.30 3.51
CA VAL A 43 -6.33 27.75 3.02
C VAL A 43 -6.08 26.34 3.55
N LEU A 44 -6.50 26.03 4.77
CA LEU A 44 -6.30 24.73 5.39
C LEU A 44 -7.21 23.66 4.77
N VAL A 45 -8.43 24.03 4.35
CA VAL A 45 -9.30 23.17 3.54
C VAL A 45 -8.66 22.88 2.17
N ASP A 46 -8.13 23.90 1.51
CA ASP A 46 -7.45 23.74 0.21
C ASP A 46 -6.12 22.95 0.29
N LEU A 47 -5.56 22.77 1.50
CA LEU A 47 -4.33 22.01 1.74
C LEU A 47 -4.58 20.57 2.20
N GLN A 48 -5.85 20.15 2.35
CA GLN A 48 -6.16 18.76 2.66
C GLN A 48 -5.67 17.86 1.53
N THR A 49 -5.02 16.75 1.88
CA THR A 49 -4.54 15.78 0.90
C THR A 49 -5.70 14.93 0.42
N ASP A 50 -6.01 14.99 -0.87
CA ASP A 50 -7.07 14.20 -1.47
C ASP A 50 -6.57 12.78 -1.77
N ILE A 51 -7.05 11.80 -0.99
CA ILE A 51 -6.68 10.39 -1.12
C ILE A 51 -7.86 9.60 -1.69
N THR A 52 -7.60 8.81 -2.75
CA THR A 52 -8.60 7.88 -3.32
C THR A 52 -8.08 6.44 -3.27
N VAL A 53 -8.93 5.49 -2.87
CA VAL A 53 -8.61 4.06 -2.83
C VAL A 53 -9.45 3.33 -3.86
N VAL A 54 -8.81 2.73 -4.87
CA VAL A 54 -9.47 1.99 -5.95
C VAL A 54 -9.27 0.48 -5.77
N GLY A 55 -10.33 -0.20 -5.38
CA GLY A 55 -10.40 -1.67 -5.28
C GLY A 55 -10.74 -2.32 -6.61
N CYS A 56 -9.77 -3.05 -7.19
CA CYS A 56 -9.92 -3.72 -8.48
C CYS A 56 -10.29 -5.20 -8.33
N GLY A 57 -11.42 -5.59 -8.95
CA GLY A 57 -11.89 -6.97 -8.98
C GLY A 57 -12.43 -7.48 -7.63
N GLY A 58 -12.46 -8.80 -7.45
CA GLY A 58 -13.07 -9.42 -6.27
C GLY A 58 -12.37 -9.08 -4.94
N ALA A 59 -11.09 -9.41 -4.81
CA ALA A 59 -10.33 -9.15 -3.59
C ALA A 59 -10.16 -7.64 -3.31
N GLY A 60 -9.94 -6.83 -4.35
CA GLY A 60 -9.91 -5.37 -4.20
C GLY A 60 -11.24 -4.81 -3.71
N GLY A 61 -12.36 -5.27 -4.29
CA GLY A 61 -13.71 -4.92 -3.84
C GLY A 61 -13.98 -5.34 -2.39
N ASN A 62 -13.59 -6.55 -1.98
CA ASN A 62 -13.71 -6.99 -0.57
C ASN A 62 -12.91 -6.12 0.38
N THR A 63 -11.71 -5.71 -0.03
CA THR A 63 -10.85 -4.82 0.75
C THR A 63 -11.53 -3.46 0.93
N VAL A 64 -12.05 -2.88 -0.15
CA VAL A 64 -12.81 -1.61 -0.11
C VAL A 64 -14.06 -1.72 0.77
N ASN A 65 -14.83 -2.81 0.64
CA ASN A 65 -15.98 -3.05 1.50
C ASN A 65 -15.60 -3.06 2.99
N ARG A 66 -14.50 -3.71 3.33
CA ARG A 66 -13.99 -3.73 4.71
C ARG A 66 -13.55 -2.35 5.19
N MET A 67 -12.89 -1.56 4.34
CA MET A 67 -12.53 -0.18 4.69
C MET A 67 -13.76 0.68 4.97
N TYR A 68 -14.82 0.47 4.19
CA TYR A 68 -16.10 1.16 4.39
C TYR A 68 -16.76 0.74 5.72
N GLU A 69 -16.81 -0.57 6.00
CA GLU A 69 -17.35 -1.12 7.26
C GLU A 69 -16.58 -0.64 8.50
N GLU A 70 -15.25 -0.55 8.42
CA GLU A 70 -14.36 -0.12 9.50
C GLU A 70 -14.19 1.41 9.60
N GLY A 71 -14.78 2.16 8.68
CA GLY A 71 -14.74 3.63 8.68
C GLY A 71 -13.35 4.23 8.49
N ILE A 72 -12.76 4.09 7.30
CA ILE A 72 -11.54 4.82 6.95
C ILE A 72 -11.83 6.33 6.81
N GLU A 73 -10.99 7.17 7.42
CA GLU A 73 -11.14 8.63 7.38
C GLU A 73 -10.16 9.27 6.39
N GLY A 74 -10.65 10.25 5.63
CA GLY A 74 -9.83 11.03 4.69
C GLY A 74 -9.48 10.30 3.40
N ALA A 75 -10.22 9.25 3.02
CA ALA A 75 -10.08 8.59 1.73
C ALA A 75 -11.44 8.38 1.05
N THR A 76 -11.49 8.64 -0.25
CA THR A 76 -12.63 8.27 -1.11
C THR A 76 -12.49 6.84 -1.57
N LEU A 77 -13.53 6.02 -1.38
CA LEU A 77 -13.53 4.60 -1.70
C LEU A 77 -14.18 4.32 -3.06
N VAL A 78 -13.42 3.71 -3.97
CA VAL A 78 -13.88 3.34 -5.32
C VAL A 78 -13.77 1.84 -5.50
N ALA A 79 -14.87 1.18 -5.86
CA ALA A 79 -14.87 -0.24 -6.22
C ALA A 79 -15.04 -0.40 -7.74
N ALA A 80 -14.05 -1.00 -8.41
CA ALA A 80 -14.06 -1.23 -9.85
C ALA A 80 -14.06 -2.74 -10.16
N ASN A 81 -15.12 -3.23 -10.81
CA ASN A 81 -15.23 -4.66 -11.11
C ASN A 81 -15.97 -4.92 -12.44
N THR A 82 -15.64 -6.03 -13.09
CA THR A 82 -16.35 -6.55 -14.28
C THR A 82 -17.53 -7.46 -13.93
N ASP A 83 -17.60 -7.92 -12.67
CA ASP A 83 -18.68 -8.77 -12.17
C ASP A 83 -19.72 -7.92 -11.43
N VAL A 84 -20.91 -7.80 -12.03
CA VAL A 84 -22.00 -6.98 -11.47
C VAL A 84 -22.57 -7.59 -10.19
N GLN A 85 -22.57 -8.92 -10.06
CA GLN A 85 -23.13 -9.58 -8.88
C GLN A 85 -22.29 -9.25 -7.65
N HIS A 86 -20.97 -9.35 -7.81
CA HIS A 86 -20.04 -8.96 -6.78
C HIS A 86 -20.13 -7.47 -6.47
N LEU A 87 -20.13 -6.61 -7.49
CA LEU A 87 -20.11 -5.15 -7.30
C LEU A 87 -21.34 -4.62 -6.56
N VAL A 88 -22.51 -5.24 -6.73
CA VAL A 88 -23.75 -4.87 -6.01
C VAL A 88 -23.61 -5.11 -4.50
N GLU A 89 -22.86 -6.14 -4.08
CA GLU A 89 -22.68 -6.50 -2.67
C GLU A 89 -21.63 -5.64 -1.95
N ILE A 90 -20.76 -4.92 -2.68
CA ILE A 90 -19.70 -4.08 -2.12
C ILE A 90 -20.24 -2.72 -1.72
N GLU A 91 -19.92 -2.23 -0.52
CA GLU A 91 -20.12 -0.83 -0.10
C GLU A 91 -18.87 0.01 -0.42
N ALA A 92 -19.08 1.15 -1.08
CA ALA A 92 -18.05 2.10 -1.52
C ALA A 92 -18.74 3.42 -1.91
N ASP A 93 -18.02 4.53 -1.88
CA ASP A 93 -18.53 5.85 -2.28
C ASP A 93 -18.84 5.89 -3.79
N THR A 94 -17.98 5.27 -4.59
CA THR A 94 -18.14 5.14 -6.04
C THR A 94 -18.00 3.68 -6.48
N LYS A 95 -18.83 3.24 -7.43
CA LYS A 95 -18.79 1.88 -8.00
C LYS A 95 -18.73 1.94 -9.52
N ILE A 96 -17.74 1.30 -10.12
CA ILE A 96 -17.49 1.27 -11.56
C ILE A 96 -17.67 -0.16 -12.08
N LEU A 97 -18.69 -0.36 -12.92
CA LEU A 97 -18.85 -1.60 -13.67
C LEU A 97 -17.99 -1.53 -14.94
N MET A 98 -16.84 -2.19 -14.92
CA MET A 98 -15.91 -2.18 -16.04
C MET A 98 -16.35 -3.13 -17.16
N GLY A 99 -16.17 -2.70 -18.41
CA GLY A 99 -16.34 -3.55 -19.58
C GLY A 99 -17.75 -4.12 -19.74
N GLU A 100 -18.78 -3.28 -19.61
CA GLU A 100 -20.18 -3.69 -19.78
C GLU A 100 -20.39 -4.35 -21.15
N GLN A 101 -19.81 -3.80 -22.21
CA GLN A 101 -19.94 -4.36 -23.56
C GLN A 101 -19.12 -5.65 -23.72
N LYS A 102 -17.93 -5.70 -23.12
CA LYS A 102 -17.01 -6.84 -23.21
C LYS A 102 -17.48 -8.07 -22.43
N THR A 103 -17.94 -7.88 -21.20
CA THR A 103 -18.22 -8.97 -20.27
C THR A 103 -19.71 -9.17 -20.01
N GLN A 104 -20.55 -8.21 -20.39
CA GLN A 104 -21.99 -8.19 -20.06
C GLN A 104 -22.24 -8.33 -18.56
N GLY A 105 -21.31 -7.81 -17.74
CA GLY A 105 -21.35 -7.88 -16.28
C GLY A 105 -21.06 -9.26 -15.66
N ARG A 106 -20.52 -10.21 -16.44
CA ARG A 106 -20.30 -11.61 -15.98
C ARG A 106 -18.91 -11.87 -15.42
N GLY A 107 -18.04 -10.86 -15.37
CA GLY A 107 -16.66 -11.02 -14.94
C GLY A 107 -15.69 -11.43 -16.07
N ALA A 108 -14.38 -11.29 -15.79
CA ALA A 108 -13.30 -11.55 -16.75
C ALA A 108 -12.86 -13.02 -16.87
N GLY A 109 -13.51 -13.95 -16.16
CA GLY A 109 -13.27 -15.39 -16.33
C GLY A 109 -11.82 -15.87 -16.04
N SER A 110 -11.10 -15.20 -15.12
CA SER A 110 -9.67 -15.46 -14.84
C SER A 110 -8.71 -15.14 -15.99
N LEU A 111 -9.13 -14.36 -16.99
CA LEU A 111 -8.29 -13.89 -18.09
C LEU A 111 -7.87 -12.44 -17.86
N PRO A 112 -6.59 -12.15 -17.55
CA PRO A 112 -6.12 -10.78 -17.33
C PRO A 112 -6.37 -9.84 -18.51
N GLN A 113 -6.23 -10.32 -19.74
CA GLN A 113 -6.48 -9.53 -20.96
C GLN A 113 -7.92 -9.01 -21.03
N VAL A 114 -8.89 -9.81 -20.58
CA VAL A 114 -10.30 -9.38 -20.54
C VAL A 114 -10.50 -8.29 -19.48
N GLY A 115 -9.83 -8.42 -18.32
CA GLY A 115 -9.87 -7.38 -17.27
C GLY A 115 -9.23 -6.07 -17.72
N GLU A 116 -8.13 -6.14 -18.46
CA GLU A 116 -7.45 -4.99 -19.05
C GLU A 116 -8.30 -4.30 -20.12
N GLU A 117 -8.83 -5.05 -21.09
CA GLU A 117 -9.73 -4.50 -22.11
C GLU A 117 -10.98 -3.86 -21.49
N ALA A 118 -11.53 -4.46 -20.43
CA ALA A 118 -12.67 -3.92 -19.70
C ALA A 118 -12.34 -2.60 -18.99
N ALA A 119 -11.14 -2.48 -18.41
CA ALA A 119 -10.69 -1.23 -17.78
C ALA A 119 -10.43 -0.14 -18.83
N LEU A 120 -9.87 -0.49 -19.99
CA LEU A 120 -9.68 0.45 -21.11
C LEU A 120 -11.00 0.91 -21.71
N GLU A 121 -12.03 0.05 -21.75
CA GLU A 121 -13.39 0.44 -22.16
C GLU A 121 -13.97 1.50 -21.22
N SER A 122 -13.70 1.38 -19.91
CA SER A 122 -14.21 2.26 -18.86
C SER A 122 -13.16 3.29 -18.37
N GLN A 123 -12.25 3.71 -19.26
CA GLN A 123 -11.14 4.59 -18.88
C GLN A 123 -11.61 5.98 -18.45
N GLU A 124 -12.68 6.50 -19.04
CA GLU A 124 -13.27 7.80 -18.69
C GLU A 124 -13.78 7.77 -17.24
N GLU A 125 -14.57 6.76 -16.88
CA GLU A 125 -15.08 6.61 -15.50
C GLU A 125 -13.96 6.38 -14.48
N ILE A 126 -12.90 5.65 -14.86
CA ILE A 126 -11.72 5.49 -14.00
C ILE A 126 -11.03 6.83 -13.79
N TYR A 127 -10.80 7.60 -14.84
CA TYR A 127 -10.14 8.91 -14.76
C TYR A 127 -10.96 9.88 -13.90
N ASP A 128 -12.27 9.98 -14.14
CA ASP A 128 -13.16 10.85 -13.37
C ASP A 128 -13.17 10.51 -11.87
N SER A 129 -12.97 9.23 -11.52
CA SER A 129 -12.95 8.80 -10.12
C SER A 129 -11.65 9.10 -9.37
N ILE A 130 -10.57 9.44 -10.08
CA ILE A 130 -9.23 9.71 -9.52
C ILE A 130 -8.71 11.12 -9.85
N ASP A 131 -9.44 11.88 -10.67
CA ASP A 131 -9.08 13.25 -11.03
C ASP A 131 -9.13 14.13 -9.78
N GLY A 132 -8.09 14.93 -9.58
CA GLY A 132 -7.92 15.76 -8.39
C GLY A 132 -7.30 15.06 -7.17
N SER A 133 -7.12 13.73 -7.18
CA SER A 133 -6.43 13.05 -6.08
C SER A 133 -4.94 13.39 -6.03
N ASP A 134 -4.43 13.74 -4.85
CA ASP A 134 -2.98 13.84 -4.58
C ASP A 134 -2.34 12.45 -4.48
N MET A 135 -3.07 11.48 -3.94
CA MET A 135 -2.62 10.11 -3.74
C MET A 135 -3.71 9.11 -4.16
N VAL A 136 -3.30 8.07 -4.89
CA VAL A 136 -4.19 6.97 -5.27
C VAL A 136 -3.61 5.63 -4.81
N PHE A 137 -4.38 4.93 -3.98
CA PHE A 137 -4.12 3.54 -3.65
C PHE A 137 -4.83 2.62 -4.63
N VAL A 138 -4.11 1.70 -5.26
CA VAL A 138 -4.71 0.66 -6.11
C VAL A 138 -4.60 -0.67 -5.39
N THR A 139 -5.72 -1.25 -4.97
CA THR A 139 -5.75 -2.52 -4.25
C THR A 139 -6.37 -3.64 -5.08
N ALA A 140 -5.66 -4.78 -5.16
CA ALA A 140 -6.10 -5.92 -5.96
C ALA A 140 -5.51 -7.25 -5.48
N GLY A 141 -6.27 -8.32 -5.64
CA GLY A 141 -5.73 -9.69 -5.59
C GLY A 141 -5.29 -10.12 -6.99
N LEU A 142 -3.99 -10.37 -7.16
CA LEU A 142 -3.41 -10.80 -8.42
C LEU A 142 -3.63 -12.29 -8.68
N GLY A 143 -3.56 -12.67 -9.95
CA GLY A 143 -3.76 -14.04 -10.44
C GLY A 143 -5.15 -14.30 -11.02
N GLY A 144 -6.14 -13.48 -10.65
CA GLY A 144 -7.47 -13.46 -11.28
C GLY A 144 -7.46 -12.77 -12.66
N GLY A 145 -8.65 -12.54 -13.21
CA GLY A 145 -8.81 -11.84 -14.50
C GLY A 145 -8.92 -10.33 -14.31
N THR A 146 -9.92 -9.90 -13.54
CA THR A 146 -10.23 -8.48 -13.35
C THR A 146 -9.09 -7.75 -12.64
N GLY A 147 -8.77 -8.11 -11.39
CA GLY A 147 -7.74 -7.42 -10.60
C GLY A 147 -6.39 -7.34 -11.30
N THR A 148 -5.89 -8.48 -11.80
CA THR A 148 -4.62 -8.56 -12.55
C THR A 148 -4.61 -7.71 -13.83
N GLY A 149 -5.75 -7.62 -14.52
CA GLY A 149 -5.91 -6.90 -15.78
C GLY A 149 -6.11 -5.40 -15.61
N SER A 150 -6.96 -5.01 -14.67
CA SER A 150 -7.40 -3.62 -14.49
C SER A 150 -6.48 -2.82 -13.59
N ALA A 151 -5.85 -3.42 -12.57
CA ALA A 151 -5.03 -2.67 -11.62
C ALA A 151 -3.88 -1.89 -12.29
N PRO A 152 -3.13 -2.45 -13.27
CA PRO A 152 -2.13 -1.66 -14.00
C PRO A 152 -2.73 -0.48 -14.79
N VAL A 153 -3.94 -0.64 -15.34
CA VAL A 153 -4.62 0.42 -16.11
C VAL A 153 -5.01 1.57 -15.18
N VAL A 154 -5.59 1.25 -14.02
CA VAL A 154 -5.95 2.24 -12.99
C VAL A 154 -4.71 2.95 -12.45
N ALA A 155 -3.67 2.20 -12.10
CA ALA A 155 -2.42 2.77 -11.58
C ALA A 155 -1.76 3.70 -12.61
N LYS A 156 -1.75 3.31 -13.88
CA LYS A 156 -1.26 4.16 -14.97
C LYS A 156 -2.07 5.46 -15.08
N ALA A 157 -3.40 5.37 -15.05
CA ALA A 157 -4.27 6.54 -15.14
C ALA A 157 -4.03 7.52 -13.97
N ALA A 158 -3.90 7.00 -12.74
CA ALA A 158 -3.60 7.81 -11.56
C ALA A 158 -2.28 8.56 -11.68
N ARG A 159 -1.23 7.85 -12.12
CA ARG A 159 0.09 8.46 -12.31
C ARG A 159 0.11 9.48 -13.44
N GLU A 160 -0.64 9.24 -14.53
CA GLU A 160 -0.82 10.20 -15.63
C GLU A 160 -1.62 11.45 -15.19
N ALA A 161 -2.53 11.30 -14.23
CA ALA A 161 -3.26 12.40 -13.59
C ALA A 161 -2.40 13.20 -12.60
N GLY A 162 -1.20 12.71 -12.25
CA GLY A 162 -0.24 13.38 -11.37
C GLY A 162 -0.31 12.97 -9.90
N ALA A 163 -1.13 11.98 -9.56
CA ALA A 163 -1.25 11.45 -8.21
C ALA A 163 -0.07 10.54 -7.84
N LEU A 164 0.37 10.57 -6.59
CA LEU A 164 1.27 9.55 -6.04
C LEU A 164 0.55 8.21 -6.05
N THR A 165 1.04 7.25 -6.84
CA THR A 165 0.34 5.99 -7.09
C THR A 165 0.98 4.83 -6.34
N ILE A 166 0.29 4.31 -5.33
CA ILE A 166 0.73 3.18 -4.52
C ILE A 166 -0.16 1.97 -4.79
N ALA A 167 0.39 0.90 -5.34
CA ALA A 167 -0.34 -0.35 -5.54
C ALA A 167 -0.11 -1.28 -4.35
N ILE A 168 -1.17 -1.70 -3.66
CA ILE A 168 -1.09 -2.68 -2.56
C ILE A 168 -1.80 -3.95 -3.01
N VAL A 169 -1.03 -5.00 -3.31
CA VAL A 169 -1.56 -6.17 -4.00
C VAL A 169 -1.19 -7.48 -3.31
N THR A 170 -2.07 -8.48 -3.43
CA THR A 170 -1.77 -9.83 -2.94
C THR A 170 -1.40 -10.78 -4.07
N THR A 171 -0.44 -11.66 -3.82
CA THR A 171 -0.18 -12.80 -4.71
C THR A 171 -0.97 -14.03 -4.25
N PRO A 172 -1.42 -14.91 -5.16
CA PRO A 172 -2.29 -16.02 -4.82
C PRO A 172 -1.60 -17.05 -3.91
N PHE A 173 -2.40 -17.84 -3.18
CA PHE A 173 -1.88 -19.01 -2.45
C PHE A 173 -1.33 -20.04 -3.44
N THR A 174 -0.30 -20.80 -3.04
CA THR A 174 0.22 -21.92 -3.84
C THR A 174 -0.86 -22.96 -4.17
N ALA A 175 -1.86 -23.13 -3.29
CA ALA A 175 -3.00 -24.04 -3.50
C ALA A 175 -3.94 -23.61 -4.65
N GLU A 176 -3.87 -22.35 -5.10
CA GLU A 176 -4.70 -21.83 -6.19
C GLU A 176 -4.19 -22.24 -7.58
N GLY A 177 -2.95 -22.75 -7.66
CA GLY A 177 -2.38 -23.37 -8.86
C GLY A 177 -1.52 -22.44 -9.72
N GLU A 178 -0.74 -23.07 -10.61
CA GLU A 178 0.31 -22.40 -11.40
C GLU A 178 -0.22 -21.28 -12.30
N VAL A 179 -1.37 -21.49 -12.94
CA VAL A 179 -1.96 -20.50 -13.87
C VAL A 179 -2.20 -19.16 -13.16
N ARG A 180 -2.70 -19.19 -11.92
CA ARG A 180 -2.90 -17.96 -11.13
C ARG A 180 -1.58 -17.32 -10.74
N ARG A 181 -0.56 -18.12 -10.40
CA ARG A 181 0.78 -17.60 -10.09
C ARG A 181 1.39 -16.89 -11.29
N THR A 182 1.42 -17.52 -12.46
CA THR A 182 1.96 -16.90 -13.69
C THR A 182 1.20 -15.62 -14.06
N ASN A 183 -0.13 -15.64 -13.95
CA ASN A 183 -0.92 -14.42 -14.16
C ASN A 183 -0.54 -13.31 -13.16
N ALA A 184 -0.32 -13.67 -11.89
CA ALA A 184 0.02 -12.71 -10.85
C ALA A 184 1.41 -12.09 -11.08
N GLU A 185 2.40 -12.90 -11.46
CA GLU A 185 3.75 -12.43 -11.81
C GLU A 185 3.70 -11.42 -12.96
N ALA A 186 2.98 -11.74 -14.05
CA ALA A 186 2.82 -10.83 -15.18
C ALA A 186 2.04 -9.54 -14.81
N GLY A 187 1.02 -9.65 -13.94
CA GLY A 187 0.31 -8.48 -13.42
C GLY A 187 1.19 -7.59 -12.55
N LEU A 188 2.01 -8.21 -11.71
CA LEU A 188 2.93 -7.53 -10.80
C LEU A 188 4.04 -6.79 -11.56
N GLU A 189 4.60 -7.41 -12.60
CA GLU A 189 5.59 -6.77 -13.48
C GLU A 189 5.02 -5.50 -14.11
N ARG A 190 3.82 -5.58 -14.70
CA ARG A 190 3.15 -4.41 -15.29
C ARG A 190 2.85 -3.32 -14.27
N LEU A 191 2.50 -3.68 -13.03
CA LEU A 191 2.28 -2.70 -11.95
C LEU A 191 3.56 -1.94 -11.60
N ARG A 192 4.72 -2.60 -11.61
CA ARG A 192 6.01 -1.94 -11.33
C ARG A 192 6.36 -0.88 -12.37
N ASP A 193 5.96 -1.09 -13.61
CA ASP A 193 6.23 -0.13 -14.69
C ASP A 193 5.41 1.16 -14.55
N VAL A 194 4.23 1.07 -13.92
CA VAL A 194 3.22 2.13 -13.93
C VAL A 194 2.92 2.75 -12.57
N ALA A 195 3.17 2.07 -11.45
CA ALA A 195 3.01 2.61 -10.10
C ALA A 195 4.33 3.20 -9.57
N ASP A 196 4.26 4.12 -8.61
CA ASP A 196 5.46 4.68 -7.97
C ASP A 196 6.04 3.72 -6.93
N THR A 197 5.16 3.04 -6.19
CA THR A 197 5.49 1.95 -5.27
C THR A 197 4.47 0.82 -5.38
N VAL A 198 4.95 -0.42 -5.34
CA VAL A 198 4.13 -1.62 -5.28
C VAL A 198 4.41 -2.36 -3.97
N ILE A 199 3.46 -2.40 -3.06
CA ILE A 199 3.50 -3.19 -1.83
C ILE A 199 2.93 -4.57 -2.12
N VAL A 200 3.74 -5.61 -1.96
CA VAL A 200 3.35 -6.99 -2.25
C VAL A 200 3.08 -7.76 -0.97
N VAL A 201 1.87 -8.32 -0.85
CA VAL A 201 1.45 -9.16 0.27
C VAL A 201 1.34 -10.61 -0.20
N PRO A 202 2.34 -11.46 0.07
CA PRO A 202 2.30 -12.84 -0.36
C PRO A 202 1.35 -13.67 0.50
N ASN A 203 0.23 -14.15 -0.08
CA ASN A 203 -0.77 -14.91 0.68
C ASN A 203 -0.21 -16.18 1.33
N ASP A 204 0.79 -16.82 0.73
CA ASP A 204 1.44 -17.99 1.33
C ASP A 204 2.07 -17.66 2.70
N ARG A 205 2.56 -16.44 2.91
CA ARG A 205 3.12 -16.01 4.21
C ARG A 205 2.07 -15.78 5.28
N LEU A 206 0.83 -15.51 4.88
CA LEU A 206 -0.29 -15.45 5.82
C LEU A 206 -0.52 -16.82 6.48
N LEU A 207 -0.30 -17.92 5.77
CA LEU A 207 -0.47 -19.26 6.34
C LEU A 207 0.50 -19.54 7.49
N ASP A 208 1.71 -18.97 7.44
CA ASP A 208 2.70 -19.09 8.50
C ASP A 208 2.25 -18.38 9.78
N ALA A 209 1.52 -17.26 9.64
CA ALA A 209 1.01 -16.48 10.77
C ALA A 209 -0.23 -17.12 11.43
N VAL A 210 -1.15 -17.71 10.65
CA VAL A 210 -2.47 -18.14 11.16
C VAL A 210 -2.68 -19.66 11.24
N GLY A 211 -1.72 -20.46 10.76
CA GLY A 211 -1.75 -21.92 10.87
C GLY A 211 -2.78 -22.60 9.96
N LYS A 212 -3.45 -23.66 10.46
CA LYS A 212 -4.39 -24.50 9.67
C LYS A 212 -5.80 -23.89 9.59
N LEU A 213 -5.92 -22.70 9.00
CA LEU A 213 -7.22 -22.10 8.72
C LEU A 213 -7.86 -22.67 7.45
N PRO A 214 -9.20 -22.69 7.35
CA PRO A 214 -9.89 -22.89 6.08
C PRO A 214 -9.51 -21.78 5.09
N VAL A 215 -9.37 -22.14 3.80
CA VAL A 215 -8.97 -21.22 2.73
C VAL A 215 -9.81 -19.93 2.69
N ARG A 216 -11.13 -20.04 2.89
CA ARG A 216 -12.03 -18.86 2.95
C ARG A 216 -11.67 -17.88 4.08
N GLN A 217 -11.23 -18.40 5.22
CA GLN A 217 -10.82 -17.56 6.33
C GLN A 217 -9.44 -16.95 6.07
N ALA A 218 -8.55 -17.66 5.37
CA ALA A 218 -7.26 -17.13 4.95
C ALA A 218 -7.41 -15.94 3.99
N PHE A 219 -8.39 -15.95 3.07
CA PHE A 219 -8.69 -14.77 2.24
C PHE A 219 -9.14 -13.56 3.06
N LYS A 220 -9.94 -13.76 4.12
CA LYS A 220 -10.33 -12.66 5.01
C LYS A 220 -9.14 -12.04 5.73
N VAL A 221 -8.14 -12.85 6.09
CA VAL A 221 -6.89 -12.35 6.68
C VAL A 221 -6.10 -11.52 5.66
N SER A 222 -6.05 -11.97 4.40
CA SER A 222 -5.45 -11.19 3.31
C SER A 222 -6.13 -9.82 3.15
N ASP A 223 -7.47 -9.81 3.08
CA ASP A 223 -8.24 -8.58 2.96
C ASP A 223 -8.02 -7.66 4.17
N GLU A 224 -7.88 -8.23 5.37
CA GLU A 224 -7.57 -7.49 6.59
C GLU A 224 -6.17 -6.85 6.56
N VAL A 225 -5.16 -7.57 6.06
CA VAL A 225 -3.81 -7.02 5.89
C VAL A 225 -3.82 -5.87 4.89
N LEU A 226 -4.48 -6.03 3.75
CA LEU A 226 -4.62 -4.96 2.75
C LEU A 226 -5.34 -3.73 3.33
N MET A 227 -6.46 -3.96 4.04
CA MET A 227 -7.21 -2.89 4.70
C MET A 227 -6.36 -2.15 5.71
N ARG A 228 -5.71 -2.89 6.64
CA ARG A 228 -4.84 -2.29 7.66
C ARG A 228 -3.74 -1.47 7.01
N SER A 229 -3.11 -1.98 5.95
CA SER A 229 -2.03 -1.29 5.21
C SER A 229 -2.47 0.07 4.69
N VAL A 230 -3.59 0.11 3.96
CA VAL A 230 -4.11 1.36 3.39
C VAL A 230 -4.58 2.30 4.48
N LYS A 231 -5.35 1.81 5.47
CA LYS A 231 -5.84 2.60 6.60
C LYS A 231 -4.67 3.25 7.35
N GLY A 232 -3.63 2.48 7.67
CA GLY A 232 -2.48 2.99 8.41
C GLY A 232 -1.64 4.02 7.65
N ILE A 233 -1.55 3.95 6.32
CA ILE A 233 -0.84 5.00 5.55
C ILE A 233 -1.73 6.24 5.38
N THR A 234 -3.03 6.02 5.11
CA THR A 234 -4.01 7.11 4.93
C THR A 234 -4.15 7.93 6.21
N GLU A 235 -4.45 7.28 7.32
CA GLU A 235 -4.70 7.96 8.60
C GLU A 235 -3.46 8.62 9.18
N LEU A 236 -2.26 8.17 8.82
CA LEU A 236 -1.01 8.82 9.20
C LEU A 236 -0.83 10.21 8.53
N ILE A 237 -1.56 10.46 7.44
CA ILE A 237 -1.59 11.76 6.73
C ILE A 237 -2.84 12.55 7.15
N THR A 238 -3.98 11.88 7.26
CA THR A 238 -5.29 12.54 7.38
C THR A 238 -5.73 12.76 8.83
N LYS A 239 -5.27 11.95 9.79
CA LYS A 239 -5.63 12.09 11.20
C LYS A 239 -4.58 12.89 11.98
N PRO A 240 -5.01 13.78 12.88
CA PRO A 240 -4.12 14.37 13.87
C PRO A 240 -3.55 13.30 14.80
N GLY A 241 -2.24 13.09 14.73
CA GLY A 241 -1.42 12.29 15.62
C GLY A 241 -0.58 13.12 16.59
N LEU A 242 0.16 12.45 17.48
CA LEU A 242 1.13 13.14 18.36
C LEU A 242 2.36 13.61 17.56
N VAL A 243 2.71 12.86 16.51
CA VAL A 243 3.70 13.23 15.50
C VAL A 243 3.04 13.07 14.15
N ASN A 244 2.63 14.20 13.58
CA ASN A 244 2.05 14.28 12.25
C ASN A 244 3.15 14.20 11.19
N LEU A 245 2.91 13.39 10.16
CA LEU A 245 3.68 13.43 8.93
C LEU A 245 2.92 14.25 7.90
N ASP A 246 3.65 15.01 7.09
CA ASP A 246 3.06 15.68 5.94
C ASP A 246 3.07 14.77 4.71
N PHE A 247 2.23 15.11 3.72
CA PHE A 247 2.19 14.38 2.46
C PHE A 247 3.52 14.42 1.70
N ALA A 248 4.32 15.48 1.86
CA ALA A 248 5.60 15.62 1.16
C ALA A 248 6.65 14.61 1.66
N ASP A 249 6.64 14.28 2.95
CA ASP A 249 7.48 13.24 3.56
C ASP A 249 7.10 11.86 3.03
N VAL A 250 5.81 11.52 3.02
CA VAL A 250 5.31 10.26 2.45
C VAL A 250 5.64 10.16 0.96
N LYS A 251 5.40 11.24 0.21
CA LYS A 251 5.75 11.32 -1.21
C LYS A 251 7.24 11.10 -1.42
N THR A 252 8.12 11.69 -0.60
CA THR A 252 9.56 11.53 -0.75
C THR A 252 10.04 10.08 -0.57
N VAL A 253 9.37 9.30 0.28
CA VAL A 253 9.72 7.89 0.53
C VAL A 253 9.06 6.94 -0.48
N MET A 254 7.82 7.22 -0.90
CA MET A 254 7.04 6.33 -1.75
C MET A 254 7.11 6.69 -3.24
N GLU A 255 7.55 7.89 -3.61
CA GLU A 255 7.79 8.26 -5.01
C GLU A 255 9.01 7.49 -5.52
N ARG A 256 8.80 6.58 -6.48
CA ARG A 256 9.82 5.66 -7.01
C ARG A 256 10.38 4.69 -5.95
N GLY A 257 9.60 4.33 -4.95
CA GLY A 257 9.96 3.29 -3.97
C GLY A 257 10.09 1.89 -4.59
N GLY A 258 9.61 1.71 -5.82
CA GLY A 258 9.77 0.47 -6.57
C GLY A 258 8.92 -0.63 -5.94
N VAL A 259 9.55 -1.69 -5.44
CA VAL A 259 8.83 -2.71 -4.67
C VAL A 259 9.08 -2.52 -3.18
N ALA A 260 8.00 -2.63 -2.43
CA ALA A 260 7.98 -2.53 -0.99
C ALA A 260 7.32 -3.75 -0.35
N MET A 261 7.64 -3.95 0.93
CA MET A 261 7.01 -4.97 1.76
C MET A 261 6.56 -4.37 3.08
N ILE A 262 5.60 -5.05 3.71
CA ILE A 262 4.96 -4.58 4.93
C ILE A 262 5.19 -5.55 6.09
N GLY A 263 5.55 -5.02 7.25
CA GLY A 263 5.54 -5.71 8.53
C GLY A 263 4.44 -5.15 9.41
N LEU A 264 3.59 -6.02 9.95
CA LEU A 264 2.54 -5.65 10.91
C LEU A 264 2.80 -6.35 12.23
N GLY A 265 2.74 -5.59 13.33
CA GLY A 265 2.92 -6.07 14.68
C GLY A 265 1.94 -5.43 15.65
N GLU A 266 1.56 -6.17 16.68
CA GLU A 266 0.61 -5.75 17.71
C GLU A 266 1.05 -6.36 19.04
N SER A 267 0.92 -5.61 20.13
CA SER A 267 1.22 -6.09 21.47
C SER A 267 0.42 -5.34 22.54
N ASP A 268 -0.05 -6.08 23.53
CA ASP A 268 -0.73 -5.64 24.75
C ASP A 268 0.10 -5.94 26.02
N SER A 269 1.41 -6.16 25.86
CA SER A 269 2.31 -6.50 26.96
C SER A 269 2.73 -5.27 27.77
N GLU A 270 3.35 -5.48 28.94
CA GLU A 270 3.99 -4.39 29.70
C GLU A 270 5.10 -3.68 28.90
N SER A 271 5.63 -4.32 27.85
CA SER A 271 6.62 -3.77 26.92
C SER A 271 6.04 -3.65 25.50
N LYS A 272 4.77 -3.22 25.39
CA LYS A 272 4.00 -3.13 24.15
C LYS A 272 4.73 -2.47 22.99
N ALA A 273 5.51 -1.42 23.24
CA ALA A 273 6.35 -0.77 22.24
C ALA A 273 7.38 -1.72 21.63
N GLN A 274 8.27 -2.28 22.46
CA GLN A 274 9.33 -3.18 22.00
C GLN A 274 8.77 -4.47 21.39
N ASP A 275 7.69 -5.00 21.95
CA ASP A 275 7.10 -6.24 21.49
C ASP A 275 6.34 -6.05 20.17
N SER A 276 5.64 -4.93 19.98
CA SER A 276 4.95 -4.62 18.72
C SER A 276 5.95 -4.44 17.56
N VAL A 277 7.05 -3.71 17.76
CA VAL A 277 8.07 -3.52 16.72
C VAL A 277 8.82 -4.83 16.42
N LYS A 278 9.15 -5.62 17.45
CA LYS A 278 9.76 -6.95 17.27
C LYS A 278 8.82 -7.88 16.51
N SER A 279 7.53 -7.81 16.78
CA SER A 279 6.50 -8.56 16.06
C SER A 279 6.42 -8.15 14.60
N ALA A 280 6.39 -6.83 14.32
CA ALA A 280 6.36 -6.29 12.96
C ALA A 280 7.60 -6.68 12.15
N LEU A 281 8.79 -6.60 12.73
CA LEU A 281 10.05 -6.98 12.10
C LEU A 281 10.22 -8.48 11.90
N ARG A 282 9.50 -9.31 12.67
CA ARG A 282 9.46 -10.77 12.52
C ARG A 282 8.22 -11.23 11.75
N SER A 283 7.45 -10.29 11.20
CA SER A 283 6.24 -10.60 10.46
C SER A 283 6.61 -11.47 9.25
N PRO A 284 5.88 -12.55 8.98
CA PRO A 284 6.08 -13.34 7.76
C PRO A 284 5.91 -12.53 6.47
N LEU A 285 5.23 -11.39 6.55
CA LEU A 285 5.06 -10.44 5.45
C LEU A 285 6.31 -9.61 5.15
N LEU A 286 7.25 -9.54 6.11
CA LEU A 286 8.55 -8.89 6.00
C LEU A 286 9.70 -9.92 6.00
N ASP A 287 9.53 -11.04 5.29
CA ASP A 287 10.52 -12.14 5.24
C ASP A 287 11.65 -11.87 4.22
N VAL A 288 12.30 -10.70 4.30
CA VAL A 288 13.51 -10.37 3.55
C VAL A 288 14.53 -9.70 4.45
N ASP A 289 15.78 -9.68 4.00
CA ASP A 289 16.80 -8.84 4.61
C ASP A 289 16.49 -7.37 4.31
N ILE A 290 16.17 -6.61 5.35
CA ILE A 290 15.88 -5.17 5.27
C ILE A 290 17.12 -4.29 5.51
N SER A 291 18.28 -4.89 5.79
CA SER A 291 19.51 -4.14 6.08
C SER A 291 20.02 -3.30 4.90
N GLY A 292 19.63 -3.65 3.67
CA GLY A 292 19.93 -2.90 2.45
C GLY A 292 18.78 -2.02 1.96
N ALA A 293 17.74 -1.81 2.76
CA ALA A 293 16.60 -1.01 2.31
C ALA A 293 16.93 0.49 2.31
N ASN A 294 16.47 1.20 1.27
CA ASN A 294 16.78 2.61 1.08
C ASN A 294 15.91 3.54 1.92
N SER A 295 14.67 3.13 2.22
CA SER A 295 13.74 3.95 3.00
C SER A 295 12.68 3.11 3.69
N ALA A 296 12.18 3.61 4.82
CA ALA A 296 11.10 3.00 5.58
C ALA A 296 10.06 4.03 6.03
N LEU A 297 8.79 3.63 6.01
CA LEU A 297 7.69 4.32 6.66
C LEU A 297 7.27 3.51 7.89
N VAL A 298 7.24 4.14 9.05
CA VAL A 298 6.84 3.52 10.31
C VAL A 298 5.60 4.23 10.85
N ASN A 299 4.52 3.50 11.06
CA ASN A 299 3.33 4.02 11.74
C ASN A 299 3.16 3.32 13.08
N VAL A 300 3.06 4.10 14.15
CA VAL A 300 2.81 3.60 15.51
C VAL A 300 1.45 4.09 16.00
N THR A 301 0.51 3.17 16.14
CA THR A 301 -0.82 3.46 16.68
C THR A 301 -0.94 2.87 18.07
N GLY A 302 -1.27 3.68 19.06
CA GLY A 302 -1.44 3.23 20.45
C GLY A 302 -2.70 3.78 21.10
N GLY A 303 -3.04 3.21 22.25
CA GLY A 303 -4.11 3.72 23.11
C GLY A 303 -3.82 5.11 23.68
N SER A 304 -4.81 5.68 24.38
CA SER A 304 -4.65 6.95 25.11
C SER A 304 -3.58 6.89 26.21
N ASP A 305 -3.19 5.67 26.60
CA ASP A 305 -2.14 5.37 27.56
C ASP A 305 -0.73 5.32 26.95
N MET A 306 -0.58 5.52 25.63
CA MET A 306 0.72 5.54 24.96
C MET A 306 1.52 6.81 25.31
N SER A 307 2.77 6.62 25.68
CA SER A 307 3.73 7.71 25.88
C SER A 307 4.57 7.98 24.62
N ILE A 308 5.11 9.20 24.52
CA ILE A 308 6.04 9.56 23.43
C ILE A 308 7.32 8.71 23.49
N GLU A 309 7.82 8.41 24.69
CA GLU A 309 9.01 7.56 24.89
C GLU A 309 8.80 6.15 24.30
N GLU A 310 7.61 5.58 24.46
CA GLU A 310 7.25 4.30 23.84
C GLU A 310 7.23 4.37 22.31
N ALA A 311 6.68 5.45 21.74
CA ALA A 311 6.67 5.66 20.29
C ALA A 311 8.09 5.88 19.72
N GLU A 312 8.94 6.66 20.38
CA GLU A 312 10.33 6.87 19.98
C GLU A 312 11.14 5.57 20.06
N GLY A 313 10.92 4.75 21.10
CA GLY A 313 11.60 3.47 21.25
C GLY A 313 11.31 2.47 20.12
N VAL A 314 10.13 2.56 19.48
CA VAL A 314 9.83 1.77 18.27
C VAL A 314 10.74 2.18 17.12
N VAL A 315 10.96 3.49 16.94
CA VAL A 315 11.75 4.04 15.84
C VAL A 315 13.24 3.71 16.01
N GLU A 316 13.78 3.81 17.22
CA GLU A 316 15.16 3.44 17.53
C GLU A 316 15.49 1.99 17.15
N GLU A 317 14.59 1.05 17.44
CA GLU A 317 14.75 -0.37 17.06
C GLU A 317 14.77 -0.59 15.54
N ILE A 318 14.15 0.29 14.75
CA ILE A 318 14.18 0.22 13.28
C ILE A 318 15.50 0.74 12.74
N TYR A 319 16.01 1.85 13.27
CA TYR A 319 17.31 2.42 12.89
C TYR A 319 18.45 1.42 13.04
N ASP A 320 18.40 0.56 14.06
CA ASP A 320 19.41 -0.47 14.30
C ASP A 320 19.37 -1.64 13.29
N ARG A 321 18.34 -1.74 12.43
CA ARG A 321 18.14 -2.88 11.52
C ARG A 321 18.08 -2.54 10.04
N ILE A 322 17.99 -1.26 9.70
CA ILE A 322 18.01 -0.77 8.32
C ILE A 322 19.38 -0.15 7.98
N ASP A 323 19.61 0.18 6.71
CA ASP A 323 20.81 0.87 6.28
C ASP A 323 20.97 2.22 7.06
N PRO A 324 22.15 2.55 7.61
CA PRO A 324 22.37 3.80 8.34
C PRO A 324 22.11 5.07 7.52
N ASP A 325 22.22 4.99 6.19
CA ASP A 325 21.92 6.07 5.27
C ASP A 325 20.46 6.04 4.76
N ALA A 326 19.65 5.08 5.24
CA ALA A 326 18.24 4.98 4.87
C ALA A 326 17.43 6.15 5.41
N ARG A 327 16.46 6.58 4.60
CA ARG A 327 15.48 7.58 5.03
C ARG A 327 14.34 6.90 5.77
N ILE A 328 14.17 7.22 7.04
CA ILE A 328 13.03 6.75 7.85
C ILE A 328 12.08 7.91 8.09
N ILE A 329 10.83 7.74 7.67
CA ILE A 329 9.72 8.60 8.10
C ILE A 329 8.89 7.83 9.10
N TRP A 330 8.43 8.49 10.15
CA TRP A 330 7.62 7.86 11.17
C TRP A 330 6.54 8.80 11.67
N GLY A 331 5.37 8.25 11.92
CA GLY A 331 4.23 8.96 12.46
C GLY A 331 3.64 8.17 13.62
N THR A 332 2.87 8.86 14.47
CA THR A 332 2.15 8.19 15.54
C THR A 332 0.75 8.74 15.73
N SER A 333 -0.21 7.84 15.87
CA SER A 333 -1.62 8.17 16.10
C SER A 333 -2.13 7.52 17.39
N VAL A 334 -3.14 8.17 17.99
CA VAL A 334 -3.84 7.63 19.15
C VAL A 334 -5.18 7.09 18.69
N ASP A 335 -5.48 5.85 19.04
CA ASP A 335 -6.76 5.20 18.82
C ASP A 335 -7.34 4.74 20.16
N GLU A 336 -8.45 5.37 20.55
CA GLU A 336 -9.11 5.11 21.84
C GLU A 336 -9.68 3.69 21.94
N GLU A 337 -9.92 3.01 20.82
CA GLU A 337 -10.49 1.66 20.80
C GLU A 337 -9.49 0.58 21.21
N ILE A 338 -8.19 0.90 21.21
CA ILE A 338 -7.09 -0.05 21.48
C ILE A 338 -6.32 0.25 22.76
N ASP A 339 -7.00 0.81 23.77
CA ASP A 339 -6.37 1.13 25.07
C ASP A 339 -5.57 -0.05 25.67
N GLY A 340 -4.34 0.22 26.10
CA GLY A 340 -3.41 -0.82 26.58
C GLY A 340 -2.70 -1.62 25.49
N THR A 341 -3.00 -1.38 24.21
CA THR A 341 -2.38 -2.06 23.06
C THR A 341 -1.59 -1.07 22.22
N MET A 342 -0.52 -1.55 21.57
CA MET A 342 0.24 -0.82 20.57
C MET A 342 0.35 -1.63 19.28
N ARG A 343 0.11 -0.97 18.15
CA ARG A 343 0.24 -1.51 16.80
C ARG A 343 1.36 -0.77 16.07
N THR A 344 2.25 -1.53 15.46
CA THR A 344 3.34 -1.01 14.64
C THR A 344 3.20 -1.54 13.23
N MET A 345 3.20 -0.63 12.26
CA MET A 345 3.28 -0.93 10.84
C MET A 345 4.60 -0.41 10.30
N ILE A 346 5.30 -1.24 9.53
CA ILE A 346 6.56 -0.89 8.88
C ILE A 346 6.37 -1.17 7.40
N VAL A 347 6.57 -0.17 6.55
CA VAL A 347 6.65 -0.34 5.10
C VAL A 347 8.08 -0.07 4.68
N VAL A 348 8.75 -1.06 4.11
CA VAL A 348 10.15 -0.97 3.69
C VAL A 348 10.21 -0.95 2.17
N THR A 349 10.88 0.05 1.60
CA THR A 349 11.03 0.25 0.15
C THR A 349 12.48 -0.01 -0.28
N GLY A 350 12.68 -0.28 -1.57
CA GLY A 350 14.03 -0.52 -2.10
C GLY A 350 14.66 -1.83 -1.62
N VAL A 351 13.84 -2.84 -1.30
CA VAL A 351 14.31 -4.18 -0.91
C VAL A 351 14.55 -5.06 -2.13
N GLU A 352 15.66 -5.80 -2.14
CA GLU A 352 15.92 -6.85 -3.12
C GLU A 352 15.33 -8.17 -2.60
N SER A 353 14.27 -8.68 -3.24
CA SER A 353 13.70 -9.99 -2.91
C SER A 353 13.73 -10.92 -4.14
N PRO A 354 14.33 -12.13 -4.04
CA PRO A 354 14.33 -13.11 -5.12
C PRO A 354 12.92 -13.51 -5.59
N GLN A 355 11.93 -13.38 -4.71
CA GLN A 355 10.53 -13.72 -4.96
C GLN A 355 9.77 -12.60 -5.67
N ILE A 356 10.27 -11.38 -5.53
CA ILE A 356 9.74 -10.18 -6.16
C ILE A 356 10.40 -10.02 -7.53
N TYR A 357 11.73 -10.06 -7.61
CA TYR A 357 12.44 -9.81 -8.86
C TYR A 357 12.36 -10.94 -9.88
N GLY A 358 11.75 -12.08 -9.53
CA GLY A 358 11.81 -13.27 -10.37
C GLY A 358 13.27 -13.71 -10.53
N ARG A 359 13.46 -14.89 -11.09
CA ARG A 359 14.80 -15.32 -11.49
C ARG A 359 15.29 -14.36 -12.56
N SER A 360 16.32 -13.57 -12.28
CA SER A 360 17.01 -12.79 -13.30
C SER A 360 17.38 -13.72 -14.47
N ASP A 361 17.18 -13.28 -15.71
CA ASP A 361 17.59 -14.02 -16.93
C ASP A 361 19.08 -14.44 -16.93
N ASP A 362 19.88 -13.90 -16.00
CA ASP A 362 21.27 -14.32 -15.74
C ASP A 362 21.41 -15.75 -15.20
N ASP A 363 20.34 -16.33 -14.62
CA ASP A 363 20.36 -17.68 -14.05
C ASP A 363 20.13 -18.79 -15.11
N GLU A 364 19.77 -18.42 -16.35
CA GLU A 364 19.70 -19.35 -17.50
C GLU A 364 21.03 -19.46 -18.27
N ALA A 365 22.05 -18.69 -17.91
CA ALA A 365 23.35 -18.71 -18.59
C ALA A 365 24.38 -19.69 -17.99
N GLN A 366 23.95 -20.73 -17.26
CA GLN A 366 24.84 -21.86 -16.95
C GLN A 366 24.86 -22.83 -18.14
N PRO A 367 25.99 -22.96 -18.87
CA PRO A 367 26.08 -23.95 -19.94
C PRO A 367 25.93 -25.35 -19.33
N GLN A 368 24.92 -26.09 -19.81
CA GLN A 368 24.82 -27.52 -19.54
C GLN A 368 26.17 -28.19 -19.86
N PRO A 369 26.73 -29.02 -18.97
CA PRO A 369 27.95 -29.75 -19.29
C PRO A 369 27.69 -30.64 -20.51
N GLN A 370 28.40 -30.36 -21.61
CA GLN A 370 28.37 -31.19 -22.81
C GLN A 370 28.73 -32.63 -22.41
N PRO A 371 27.98 -33.65 -22.86
CA PRO A 371 28.38 -35.04 -22.64
C PRO A 371 29.72 -35.27 -23.35
N GLU A 372 30.72 -35.72 -22.60
CA GLU A 372 32.04 -36.08 -23.13
C GLU A 372 31.91 -37.09 -24.28
N PRO A 373 32.69 -36.93 -25.37
CA PRO A 373 32.72 -37.93 -26.44
C PRO A 373 33.27 -39.25 -25.89
N GLN A 374 32.44 -40.29 -25.88
CA GLN A 374 32.89 -41.65 -25.58
C GLN A 374 33.95 -42.07 -26.60
N ALA A 375 35.16 -42.37 -26.10
CA ALA A 375 36.24 -42.91 -26.91
C ALA A 375 35.84 -44.28 -27.51
N PRO A 376 36.21 -44.57 -28.76
CA PRO A 376 35.87 -45.84 -29.40
C PRO A 376 36.57 -47.02 -28.67
N PRO A 377 35.93 -48.21 -28.61
CA PRO A 377 36.50 -49.35 -27.91
C PRO A 377 37.80 -49.80 -28.57
N GLN A 378 38.89 -49.83 -27.81
CA GLN A 378 40.14 -50.46 -28.23
C GLN A 378 39.92 -51.97 -28.28
N GLY A 379 40.10 -52.54 -29.47
CA GLY A 379 39.95 -53.98 -29.72
C GLY A 379 40.91 -54.81 -28.88
N GLN A 380 40.36 -55.72 -28.08
CA GLN A 380 41.11 -56.81 -27.48
C GLN A 380 41.21 -57.94 -28.50
N GLY A 381 42.45 -58.30 -28.84
CA GLY A 381 42.77 -59.38 -29.74
C GLY A 381 42.26 -60.72 -29.24
N THR A 382 41.61 -61.46 -30.13
CA THR A 382 41.25 -62.86 -29.94
C THR A 382 42.49 -63.73 -30.06
N GLU A 383 42.94 -64.27 -28.94
CA GLU A 383 43.80 -65.46 -28.91
C GLU A 383 42.92 -66.67 -29.22
N ILE A 384 43.20 -67.34 -30.34
CA ILE A 384 42.52 -68.56 -30.77
C ILE A 384 43.30 -69.73 -30.18
N ASP A 385 42.69 -70.45 -29.24
CA ASP A 385 43.23 -71.73 -28.75
C ASP A 385 42.43 -72.88 -29.37
N TYR A 386 43.11 -73.70 -30.18
CA TYR A 386 42.62 -74.94 -30.79
C TYR A 386 43.01 -76.10 -29.89
N VAL A 387 42.05 -76.92 -29.44
CA VAL A 387 42.33 -78.31 -29.01
C VAL A 387 41.21 -79.24 -29.47
N GLU A 388 41.65 -80.39 -29.99
CA GLU A 388 40.95 -81.50 -30.68
C GLU A 388 39.76 -82.15 -29.94
#